data_AF-B3SCM2-F1
#
_entry.id   AF-B3SCM2-F1
#
_cell.length_a   1.000
_cell.length_b   1.000
_cell.length_c   1.000
_cell.angle_alpha   90.00
_cell.angle_beta   90.00
_cell.angle_gamma   90.00
#
_symmetry.space_group_name_H-M   'P 1'
#
loop_
_entity.id
_entity.type
_entity.pdbx_description
1 polymer ?
#
loop_
_entity_poly.entity_id
_entity_poly.type
_entity_poly.pdbx_seq_one_letter_code
_entity_poly.pdbx_strand_id
1 'polypeptide(L)'
;LHKNSLTSLSPGMFQGLQNLRYLASTRAYLCCIVPAKITTCSPTPDLDSASSCENILAHISLRLAVWIMGIASFIGNILVVTLHHTNNNQKMSKATELVFSNLALSDFLMSIYLFIIGVADVIYRDRYSQYAEEWLSSPACFIASFLISTSSLMSVIMMLFISIDRYLITANPFASLDGRYKRTKIALIVGWILACTFISIPVIMGTNQIGDRRLHEFSSICSPSNLSDKFYAGWVLAFVIIQFLCWAATLIVYVLLIISVSKTQQSVRSSAQSRNFTIAIRLSIILVTDLIAWLPVYVISAMTIIQGKLNIFTLQFAIILAVPLNSAINPYIYTAT
;
A
#
# COMPACT_ATOMS: atom_id res chain seq x y z
N LEU A 1 -9.34 -20.43 24.03
CA LEU A 1 -7.98 -20.28 23.47
C LEU A 1 -7.60 -18.81 23.27
N HIS A 2 -7.81 -17.97 24.28
CA HIS A 2 -7.41 -16.56 24.20
C HIS A 2 -5.91 -16.46 24.54
N LYS A 3 -5.09 -15.77 23.72
CA LYS A 3 -3.63 -15.58 23.95
C LYS A 3 -2.83 -16.87 24.17
N ASN A 4 -3.23 -17.98 23.54
CA ASN A 4 -2.51 -19.25 23.63
C ASN A 4 -1.55 -19.44 22.43
N SER A 5 -0.39 -20.05 22.66
CA SER A 5 0.65 -20.29 21.65
C SER A 5 0.36 -21.45 20.69
N LEU A 6 -0.91 -21.80 20.48
CA LEU A 6 -1.29 -22.86 19.54
C LEU A 6 -1.03 -22.37 18.12
N THR A 7 0.10 -22.83 17.56
CA THR A 7 0.59 -22.49 16.21
C THR A 7 0.33 -23.60 15.20
N SER A 8 0.25 -24.87 15.63
CA SER A 8 -0.09 -25.99 14.75
C SER A 8 -1.43 -26.61 15.14
N LEU A 9 -2.26 -26.87 14.12
CA LEU A 9 -3.57 -27.52 14.27
C LEU A 9 -3.50 -28.85 13.55
N SER A 10 -3.56 -29.95 14.30
CA SER A 10 -3.68 -31.27 13.69
C SER A 10 -5.13 -31.52 13.26
N PRO A 11 -5.38 -32.08 12.06
CA PRO A 11 -6.70 -32.55 11.68
C PRO A 11 -7.27 -33.45 12.78
N GLY A 12 -8.43 -33.07 13.34
CA GLY A 12 -9.09 -33.83 14.40
C GLY A 12 -8.63 -33.55 15.83
N MET A 13 -7.83 -32.51 16.11
CA MET A 13 -7.42 -32.17 17.49
C MET A 13 -8.59 -31.92 18.45
N PHE A 14 -9.76 -31.56 17.92
CA PHE A 14 -10.98 -31.36 18.70
C PHE A 14 -11.90 -32.61 18.74
N GLN A 15 -11.58 -33.70 18.01
CA GLN A 15 -12.44 -34.89 17.94
C GLN A 15 -12.56 -35.60 19.29
N GLY A 16 -11.50 -35.67 20.09
CA GLY A 16 -11.50 -36.32 21.42
C GLY A 16 -12.17 -35.54 22.56
N LEU A 17 -12.47 -34.25 22.37
CA LEU A 17 -13.06 -33.40 23.40
C LEU A 17 -14.59 -33.54 23.39
N GLN A 18 -15.13 -34.49 24.17
CA GLN A 18 -16.56 -34.85 24.13
C GLN A 18 -17.49 -33.79 24.74
N ASN A 19 -17.01 -32.99 25.70
CA ASN A 19 -17.82 -31.98 26.40
C ASN A 19 -17.59 -30.54 25.90
N LEU A 20 -16.74 -30.34 24.90
CA LEU A 20 -16.44 -29.00 24.39
C LEU A 20 -17.56 -28.50 23.47
N ARG A 21 -18.41 -27.59 23.97
CA ARG A 21 -19.52 -26.98 23.22
C ARG A 21 -19.25 -25.55 22.77
N TYR A 22 -18.35 -24.85 23.46
CA TYR A 22 -18.01 -23.44 23.22
C TYR A 22 -16.51 -23.28 22.99
N LEU A 23 -16.13 -22.57 21.91
CA LEU A 23 -14.74 -22.20 21.65
C LEU A 23 -14.62 -20.70 21.41
N ALA A 24 -13.89 -20.01 22.29
CA ALA A 24 -13.45 -18.63 22.05
C ALA A 24 -11.97 -18.59 21.68
N SER A 25 -11.63 -17.84 20.64
CA SER A 25 -10.29 -17.67 20.11
C SER A 25 -10.05 -16.23 19.66
N THR A 26 -8.80 -15.78 19.64
CA THR A 26 -8.41 -14.53 18.94
C THR A 26 -8.28 -14.72 17.43
N ARG A 27 -8.20 -15.98 16.97
CA ARG A 27 -7.97 -16.37 15.57
C ARG A 27 -9.28 -16.80 14.93
N ALA A 28 -9.81 -16.01 13.99
CA ALA A 28 -11.07 -16.31 13.30
C ALA A 28 -11.03 -17.62 12.50
N TYR A 29 -9.90 -17.94 11.86
CA TYR A 29 -9.75 -19.18 11.07
C TYR A 29 -9.87 -20.45 11.92
N LEU A 30 -9.69 -20.39 13.26
CA LEU A 30 -9.94 -21.53 14.13
C LEU A 30 -11.42 -21.94 14.13
N CYS A 31 -12.33 -20.97 14.01
CA CYS A 31 -13.75 -21.24 13.92
C CYS A 31 -14.18 -21.85 12.56
N CYS A 32 -13.28 -21.89 11.57
CA CYS A 32 -13.51 -22.57 10.31
C CYS A 32 -13.21 -24.08 10.36
N ILE A 33 -12.41 -24.52 11.34
CA ILE A 33 -11.86 -25.90 11.41
C ILE A 33 -12.53 -26.72 12.52
N VAL A 34 -13.30 -26.05 13.40
CA VAL A 34 -13.98 -26.73 14.50
C VAL A 34 -15.03 -27.73 14.00
N PRO A 35 -15.13 -28.93 14.61
CA PRO A 35 -16.14 -29.90 14.25
C PRO A 35 -17.55 -29.39 14.59
N ALA A 36 -18.55 -29.83 13.82
CA ALA A 36 -19.96 -29.40 13.93
C ALA A 36 -20.58 -29.55 15.33
N LYS A 37 -19.99 -30.37 16.21
CA LYS A 37 -20.40 -30.50 17.62
C LYS A 37 -20.15 -29.24 18.46
N ILE A 38 -19.25 -28.36 18.03
CA ILE A 38 -19.00 -27.07 18.71
C ILE A 38 -20.08 -26.11 18.23
N THR A 39 -21.11 -25.92 19.05
CA THR A 39 -22.32 -25.15 18.71
C THR A 39 -22.08 -23.65 18.67
N THR A 40 -20.99 -23.16 19.27
CA THR A 40 -20.71 -21.73 19.35
C THR A 40 -19.21 -21.49 19.28
N CYS A 41 -18.76 -20.75 18.26
CA CYS A 41 -17.38 -20.33 18.10
C CYS A 41 -17.29 -18.80 17.94
N SER A 42 -16.35 -18.18 18.64
CA SER A 42 -16.15 -16.73 18.62
C SER A 42 -14.67 -16.38 18.37
N PRO A 43 -14.36 -15.44 17.45
CA PRO A 43 -15.29 -14.69 16.62
C PRO A 43 -15.87 -15.54 15.47
N THR A 44 -17.13 -15.29 15.11
CA THR A 44 -17.74 -15.88 13.91
C THR A 44 -16.98 -15.40 12.68
N PRO A 45 -16.47 -16.29 11.81
CA PRO A 45 -15.85 -15.89 10.56
C PRO A 45 -16.85 -15.07 9.74
N ASP A 46 -16.47 -13.84 9.40
CA ASP A 46 -17.34 -12.96 8.64
C ASP A 46 -17.33 -13.40 7.17
N LEU A 47 -18.45 -14.00 6.72
CA LEU A 47 -18.62 -14.52 5.37
C LEU A 47 -18.53 -13.42 4.30
N ASP A 48 -18.75 -12.17 4.71
CA ASP A 48 -18.70 -11.00 3.84
C ASP A 48 -17.32 -10.35 3.82
N SER A 49 -16.28 -10.87 4.48
CA SER A 49 -14.95 -10.25 4.48
C SER A 49 -14.15 -10.55 3.19
N ALA A 50 -13.14 -9.74 2.87
CA ALA A 50 -12.36 -9.89 1.62
C ALA A 50 -11.57 -11.21 1.54
N SER A 51 -11.43 -11.90 2.68
CA SER A 51 -10.89 -13.25 2.82
C SER A 51 -11.91 -14.15 3.51
N SER A 52 -11.89 -15.44 3.21
CA SER A 52 -12.86 -16.42 3.72
C SER A 52 -12.13 -17.57 4.41
N CYS A 53 -12.87 -18.46 5.06
CA CYS A 53 -12.32 -19.71 5.62
C CYS A 53 -11.56 -20.56 4.59
N GLU A 54 -11.98 -20.47 3.34
CA GLU A 54 -11.49 -21.31 2.25
C GLU A 54 -10.41 -20.60 1.42
N ASN A 55 -10.47 -19.28 1.31
CA ASN A 55 -9.70 -18.52 0.34
C ASN A 55 -9.11 -17.23 0.91
N ILE A 56 -7.86 -16.91 0.53
CA ILE A 56 -7.21 -15.62 0.84
C ILE A 56 -8.01 -14.48 0.20
N LEU A 57 -8.44 -14.63 -1.05
CA LEU A 57 -9.35 -13.70 -1.73
C LEU A 57 -10.72 -14.39 -1.86
N ALA A 58 -11.70 -13.96 -1.06
CA ALA A 58 -13.02 -14.57 -1.01
C ALA A 58 -13.77 -14.44 -2.35
N HIS A 59 -13.65 -13.28 -3.00
CA HIS A 59 -14.44 -12.96 -4.19
C HIS A 59 -13.64 -13.13 -5.48
N ILE A 60 -14.29 -13.68 -6.51
CA ILE A 60 -13.72 -13.80 -7.86
C ILE A 60 -13.27 -12.44 -8.42
N SER A 61 -14.01 -11.37 -8.13
CA SER A 61 -13.67 -10.01 -8.56
C SER A 61 -12.32 -9.55 -8.02
N LEU A 62 -12.01 -9.85 -6.75
CA LEU A 62 -10.72 -9.53 -6.14
C LEU A 62 -9.59 -10.33 -6.80
N ARG A 63 -9.83 -11.62 -7.07
CA ARG A 63 -8.85 -12.50 -7.75
C ARG A 63 -8.49 -11.96 -9.12
N LEU A 64 -9.49 -11.62 -9.93
CA LEU A 64 -9.28 -11.04 -11.26
C LEU A 64 -8.56 -9.68 -11.17
N ALA A 65 -8.99 -8.82 -10.24
CA ALA A 65 -8.39 -7.50 -10.06
C ALA A 65 -6.90 -7.58 -9.71
N VAL A 66 -6.51 -8.46 -8.77
CA VAL A 66 -5.09 -8.64 -8.36
C VAL A 66 -4.21 -9.00 -9.56
N TRP A 67 -4.65 -9.92 -10.42
CA TRP A 67 -3.89 -10.30 -11.61
C TRP A 67 -3.87 -9.18 -12.66
N ILE A 68 -5.01 -8.54 -12.94
CA ILE A 68 -5.10 -7.47 -13.94
C ILE A 68 -4.24 -6.27 -13.53
N MET A 69 -4.40 -5.77 -12.30
CA MET A 69 -3.63 -4.63 -11.80
C MET A 69 -2.15 -4.98 -11.61
N GLY A 70 -1.84 -6.20 -11.14
CA GLY A 70 -0.45 -6.68 -11.03
C GLY A 70 0.27 -6.66 -12.37
N ILE A 71 -0.34 -7.24 -13.42
CA ILE A 71 0.24 -7.26 -14.77
C ILE A 71 0.32 -5.84 -15.36
N ALA A 72 -0.75 -5.05 -15.26
CA ALA A 72 -0.79 -3.70 -15.80
C ALA A 72 0.27 -2.78 -15.15
N SER A 73 0.38 -2.83 -13.81
CA SER A 73 1.37 -2.06 -13.06
C SER A 73 2.79 -2.54 -13.35
N PHE A 74 3.04 -3.85 -13.44
CA PHE A 74 4.35 -4.40 -13.76
C PHE A 74 4.85 -3.93 -15.12
N ILE A 75 4.04 -4.12 -16.17
CA ILE A 75 4.40 -3.76 -17.55
C ILE A 75 4.53 -2.23 -17.68
N GLY A 76 3.55 -1.49 -17.18
CA GLY A 76 3.51 -0.03 -17.29
C GLY A 76 4.73 0.63 -16.64
N ASN A 77 5.07 0.23 -15.42
CA ASN A 77 6.20 0.84 -14.69
C ASN A 77 7.57 0.46 -15.26
N ILE A 78 7.76 -0.78 -15.76
CA ILE A 78 8.99 -1.15 -16.50
C ILE A 78 9.11 -0.30 -17.78
N LEU A 79 8.00 -0.13 -18.51
CA LEU A 79 7.98 0.66 -19.73
C LEU A 79 8.36 2.12 -19.46
N VAL A 80 7.86 2.74 -18.38
CA VAL A 80 8.25 4.10 -17.97
C VAL A 80 9.76 4.20 -17.72
N VAL A 81 10.33 3.27 -16.94
CA VAL A 81 11.75 3.28 -16.61
C VAL A 81 12.62 3.10 -17.87
N THR A 82 12.24 2.16 -18.75
CA THR A 82 12.99 1.89 -19.99
C THR A 82 12.89 3.03 -21.00
N LEU A 83 11.71 3.64 -21.16
CA LEU A 83 11.51 4.79 -22.04
C LEU A 83 12.28 6.02 -21.57
N HIS A 84 12.31 6.31 -20.27
CA HIS A 84 13.12 7.40 -19.73
C HIS A 84 14.62 7.17 -20.00
N HIS A 85 15.12 5.95 -19.77
CA HIS A 85 16.53 5.63 -20.00
C HIS A 85 16.96 5.66 -21.49
N THR A 86 16.06 5.33 -22.41
CA THR A 86 16.37 5.26 -23.85
C THR A 86 16.16 6.57 -24.59
N ASN A 87 15.27 7.44 -24.10
CA ASN A 87 14.88 8.64 -24.82
C ASN A 87 15.61 9.90 -24.31
N ASN A 88 16.86 10.08 -24.75
CA ASN A 88 17.70 11.25 -24.45
C ASN A 88 17.14 12.60 -24.97
N ASN A 89 16.06 12.58 -25.75
CA ASN A 89 15.45 13.77 -26.37
C ASN A 89 14.35 14.42 -25.51
N GLN A 90 14.12 13.95 -24.28
CA GLN A 90 13.07 14.53 -23.44
C GLN A 90 13.43 15.95 -22.97
N LYS A 91 12.47 16.87 -23.13
CA LYS A 91 12.55 18.28 -22.69
C LYS A 91 12.35 18.45 -21.17
N MET A 92 12.46 17.38 -20.38
CA MET A 92 12.23 17.36 -18.95
C MET A 92 13.54 17.50 -18.18
N SER A 93 13.50 18.06 -16.96
CA SER A 93 14.72 18.20 -16.17
C SER A 93 15.14 16.83 -15.62
N LYS A 94 16.46 16.57 -15.54
CA LYS A 94 17.02 15.33 -14.97
C LYS A 94 16.53 15.06 -13.54
N ALA A 95 16.27 16.12 -12.75
CA ALA A 95 15.75 15.97 -11.39
C ALA A 95 14.31 15.43 -11.39
N THR A 96 13.49 15.89 -12.33
CA THR A 96 12.10 15.48 -12.50
C THR A 96 12.00 14.04 -12.98
N GLU A 97 12.79 13.70 -14.01
CA GLU A 97 12.90 12.35 -14.53
C GLU A 97 13.28 11.37 -13.42
N LEU A 98 14.26 11.75 -12.58
CA LEU A 98 14.68 10.93 -11.44
C LEU A 98 13.52 10.65 -10.47
N VAL A 99 12.67 11.64 -10.15
CA VAL A 99 11.53 11.43 -9.24
C VAL A 99 10.46 10.54 -9.88
N PHE A 100 10.12 10.74 -11.16
CA PHE A 100 9.18 9.86 -11.86
C PHE A 100 9.68 8.42 -11.98
N SER A 101 10.97 8.21 -12.24
CA SER A 101 11.56 6.87 -12.28
C SER A 101 11.55 6.20 -10.90
N ASN A 102 11.72 6.97 -9.81
CA ASN A 102 11.58 6.43 -8.45
C ASN A 102 10.13 6.11 -8.08
N LEU A 103 9.17 6.88 -8.58
CA LEU A 103 7.74 6.57 -8.45
C LEU A 103 7.39 5.28 -9.20
N ALA A 104 7.86 5.13 -10.43
CA ALA A 104 7.69 3.88 -11.19
C ALA A 104 8.35 2.68 -10.48
N LEU A 105 9.52 2.86 -9.88
CA LEU A 105 10.16 1.83 -9.05
C LEU A 105 9.29 1.46 -7.84
N SER A 106 8.70 2.45 -7.17
CA SER A 106 7.83 2.22 -6.02
C SER A 106 6.55 1.46 -6.40
N ASP A 107 5.89 1.86 -7.50
CA ASP A 107 4.70 1.19 -8.02
C ASP A 107 5.02 -0.22 -8.54
N PHE A 108 6.21 -0.43 -9.09
CA PHE A 108 6.69 -1.76 -9.44
C PHE A 108 6.78 -2.69 -8.21
N LEU A 109 7.20 -2.19 -7.03
CA LEU A 109 7.18 -2.99 -5.80
C LEU A 109 5.76 -3.41 -5.41
N MET A 110 4.74 -2.55 -5.63
CA MET A 110 3.33 -2.92 -5.45
C MET A 110 2.93 -4.08 -6.36
N SER A 111 3.38 -4.09 -7.62
CA SER A 111 3.08 -5.18 -8.54
C SER A 111 3.65 -6.53 -8.08
N ILE A 112 4.86 -6.53 -7.50
CA ILE A 112 5.45 -7.74 -6.91
C ILE A 112 4.61 -8.21 -5.71
N TYR A 113 4.19 -7.28 -4.84
CA TYR A 113 3.28 -7.58 -3.74
C TYR A 113 2.00 -8.26 -4.25
N LEU A 114 1.35 -7.70 -5.27
CA LEU A 114 0.13 -8.28 -5.86
C LEU A 114 0.36 -9.69 -6.41
N PHE A 115 1.49 -9.94 -7.08
CA PHE A 115 1.81 -11.29 -7.55
C PHE A 115 2.03 -12.28 -6.41
N ILE A 116 2.67 -11.87 -5.31
CA ILE A 116 2.82 -12.72 -4.13
C ILE A 116 1.44 -13.12 -3.59
N ILE A 117 0.52 -12.15 -3.43
CA ILE A 117 -0.84 -12.44 -2.95
C ILE A 117 -1.63 -13.30 -3.96
N GLY A 118 -1.52 -13.01 -5.26
CA GLY A 118 -2.21 -13.77 -6.30
C GLY A 118 -1.74 -15.22 -6.39
N VAL A 119 -0.44 -15.47 -6.27
CA VAL A 119 0.13 -16.82 -6.22
C VAL A 119 -0.28 -17.54 -4.93
N ALA A 120 -0.22 -16.86 -3.79
CA ALA A 120 -0.67 -17.43 -2.52
C ALA A 120 -2.15 -17.82 -2.55
N ASP A 121 -3.03 -16.98 -3.11
CA ASP A 121 -4.45 -17.30 -3.28
C ASP A 121 -4.65 -18.58 -4.10
N VAL A 122 -3.86 -18.80 -5.15
CA VAL A 122 -3.92 -20.03 -5.96
C VAL A 122 -3.43 -21.24 -5.17
N ILE A 123 -2.34 -21.11 -4.41
CA ILE A 123 -1.75 -22.22 -3.63
C ILE A 123 -2.68 -22.68 -2.50
N TYR A 124 -3.26 -21.74 -1.75
CA TYR A 124 -4.06 -22.01 -0.56
C TYR A 124 -5.57 -22.06 -0.82
N ARG A 125 -5.98 -22.03 -2.09
CA ARG A 125 -7.37 -22.08 -2.53
C ARG A 125 -8.13 -23.26 -1.92
N ASP A 126 -9.34 -22.99 -1.45
CA ASP A 126 -10.27 -23.94 -0.83
C ASP A 126 -9.76 -24.65 0.43
N ARG A 127 -8.60 -24.22 0.96
CA ARG A 127 -7.96 -24.82 2.15
C ARG A 127 -7.28 -23.79 3.05
N TYR A 128 -7.53 -22.50 2.84
CA TYR A 128 -6.78 -21.42 3.50
C TYR A 128 -6.75 -21.56 5.02
N SER A 129 -7.89 -21.77 5.68
CA SER A 129 -7.97 -21.88 7.14
C SER A 129 -7.02 -22.92 7.73
N GLN A 130 -6.85 -24.08 7.08
CA GLN A 130 -5.97 -25.15 7.53
C GLN A 130 -4.48 -24.75 7.46
N TYR A 131 -4.14 -23.94 6.46
CA TYR A 131 -2.78 -23.50 6.16
C TYR A 131 -2.53 -22.03 6.52
N ALA A 132 -3.45 -21.39 7.25
CA ALA A 132 -3.40 -19.95 7.49
C ALA A 132 -2.12 -19.55 8.24
N GLU A 133 -1.72 -20.32 9.25
CA GLU A 133 -0.49 -20.04 9.98
C GLU A 133 0.78 -20.34 9.17
N GLU A 134 0.76 -21.36 8.31
CA GLU A 134 1.86 -21.64 7.38
C GLU A 134 2.08 -20.46 6.44
N TRP A 135 1.00 -19.92 5.86
CA TRP A 135 1.07 -18.72 5.03
C TRP A 135 1.54 -17.49 5.82
N LEU A 136 0.89 -17.19 6.95
CA LEU A 136 1.13 -15.95 7.72
C LEU A 136 2.50 -15.91 8.41
N SER A 137 3.12 -17.08 8.63
CA SER A 137 4.50 -17.18 9.16
C SER A 137 5.55 -17.34 8.06
N SER A 138 5.14 -17.50 6.79
CA SER A 138 6.06 -17.69 5.67
C SER A 138 6.89 -16.43 5.38
N PRO A 139 8.14 -16.59 4.90
CA PRO A 139 8.95 -15.45 4.43
C PRO A 139 8.24 -14.63 3.35
N ALA A 140 7.44 -15.26 2.49
CA ALA A 140 6.70 -14.59 1.43
C ALA A 140 5.70 -13.57 1.98
N CYS A 141 5.00 -13.88 3.08
CA CYS A 141 4.07 -12.94 3.71
C CYS A 141 4.81 -11.76 4.37
N PHE A 142 5.94 -12.00 5.04
CA PHE A 142 6.76 -10.90 5.60
C PHE A 142 7.33 -9.99 4.50
N ILE A 143 7.80 -10.58 3.39
CA ILE A 143 8.24 -9.81 2.21
C ILE A 143 7.07 -9.02 1.62
N ALA A 144 5.88 -9.61 1.52
CA ALA A 144 4.68 -8.91 1.07
C ALA A 144 4.34 -7.71 1.96
N SER A 145 4.38 -7.87 3.29
CA SER A 145 4.19 -6.76 4.25
C SER A 145 5.19 -5.63 4.07
N PHE A 146 6.46 -5.97 3.82
CA PHE A 146 7.50 -4.98 3.53
C PHE A 146 7.24 -4.25 2.22
N LEU A 147 6.91 -4.98 1.14
CA LEU A 147 6.69 -4.42 -0.20
C LEU A 147 5.50 -3.48 -0.24
N ILE A 148 4.33 -3.89 0.29
CA ILE A 148 3.13 -3.05 0.30
C ILE A 148 3.36 -1.76 1.09
N SER A 149 4.00 -1.85 2.26
CA SER A 149 4.25 -0.70 3.13
C SER A 149 5.28 0.25 2.54
N THR A 150 6.33 -0.29 1.89
CA THR A 150 7.40 0.52 1.29
C THR A 150 6.91 1.20 0.03
N SER A 151 6.20 0.46 -0.83
CA SER A 151 5.60 1.02 -2.04
C SER A 151 4.65 2.16 -1.70
N SER A 152 3.67 1.93 -0.82
CA SER A 152 2.71 2.97 -0.43
C SER A 152 3.36 4.23 0.15
N LEU A 153 4.28 4.09 1.11
CA LEU A 153 4.94 5.25 1.73
C LEU A 153 5.80 6.01 0.73
N MET A 154 6.57 5.30 -0.09
CA MET A 154 7.44 5.93 -1.07
C MET A 154 6.64 6.64 -2.17
N SER A 155 5.53 6.07 -2.66
CA SER A 155 4.69 6.73 -3.65
C SER A 155 4.18 8.09 -3.17
N VAL A 156 3.70 8.21 -1.93
CA VAL A 156 3.25 9.49 -1.36
C VAL A 156 4.42 10.48 -1.20
N ILE A 157 5.59 10.01 -0.77
CA ILE A 157 6.80 10.84 -0.70
C ILE A 157 7.21 11.34 -2.09
N MET A 158 7.10 10.50 -3.13
CA MET A 158 7.39 10.91 -4.51
C MET A 158 6.39 11.95 -5.00
N MET A 159 5.09 11.81 -4.72
CA MET A 159 4.08 12.81 -5.07
C MET A 159 4.38 14.17 -4.43
N LEU A 160 4.83 14.18 -3.18
CA LEU A 160 5.30 15.40 -2.52
C LEU A 160 6.51 16.00 -3.22
N PHE A 161 7.53 15.19 -3.55
CA PHE A 161 8.71 15.68 -4.27
C PHE A 161 8.41 16.17 -5.68
N ILE A 162 7.49 15.52 -6.42
CA ILE A 162 7.01 15.99 -7.72
C ILE A 162 6.37 17.37 -7.54
N SER A 163 5.48 17.52 -6.56
CA SER A 163 4.78 18.78 -6.29
C SER A 163 5.74 19.91 -5.94
N ILE A 164 6.74 19.63 -5.09
CA ILE A 164 7.78 20.59 -4.73
C ILE A 164 8.64 20.96 -5.94
N ASP A 165 9.10 19.97 -6.71
CA ASP A 165 9.92 20.21 -7.91
C ASP A 165 9.18 21.10 -8.92
N ARG A 166 7.90 20.80 -9.18
CA ARG A 166 7.05 21.63 -10.05
C ARG A 166 6.91 23.04 -9.53
N TYR A 167 6.56 23.19 -8.25
CA TYR A 167 6.42 24.50 -7.63
C TYR A 167 7.71 25.32 -7.76
N LEU A 168 8.86 24.72 -7.49
CA LEU A 168 10.16 25.39 -7.58
C LEU A 168 10.52 25.79 -9.02
N ILE A 169 10.19 24.97 -10.03
CA ILE A 169 10.40 25.34 -11.45
C ILE A 169 9.52 26.54 -11.82
N THR A 170 8.26 26.55 -11.37
CA THR A 170 7.32 27.62 -11.70
C THR A 170 7.63 28.92 -10.94
N ALA A 171 8.03 28.82 -9.67
CA ALA A 171 8.34 29.98 -8.83
C ALA A 171 9.73 30.56 -9.13
N ASN A 172 10.72 29.74 -9.50
CA ASN A 172 12.08 30.19 -9.80
C ASN A 172 12.64 29.53 -11.07
N PRO A 173 12.33 30.08 -12.27
CA PRO A 173 12.76 29.53 -13.54
C PRO A 173 14.27 29.66 -13.81
N PHE A 174 14.99 30.51 -13.08
CA PHE A 174 16.43 30.76 -13.28
C PHE A 174 17.35 29.99 -12.31
N ALA A 175 16.79 29.20 -11.39
CA ALA A 175 17.60 28.42 -10.44
C ALA A 175 18.41 27.29 -11.12
N SER A 176 19.65 27.08 -10.66
CA SER A 176 20.59 26.12 -11.26
C SER A 176 20.03 24.70 -11.33
N LEU A 177 20.09 24.10 -12.52
CA LEU A 177 19.54 22.76 -12.78
C LEU A 177 20.39 21.65 -12.15
N ASP A 178 21.72 21.79 -12.16
CA ASP A 178 22.64 20.78 -11.60
C ASP A 178 22.60 20.69 -10.08
N GLY A 179 22.49 21.84 -9.39
CA GLY A 179 22.35 21.88 -7.93
C GLY A 179 21.05 21.22 -7.48
N ARG A 180 19.97 21.40 -8.25
CA ARG A 180 18.67 20.77 -8.01
C ARG A 180 18.74 19.25 -8.14
N TYR A 181 19.31 18.73 -9.23
CA TYR A 181 19.48 17.29 -9.43
C TYR A 181 20.24 16.64 -8.27
N LYS A 182 21.37 17.23 -7.84
CA LYS A 182 22.16 16.72 -6.71
C LYS A 182 21.34 16.67 -5.42
N ARG A 183 20.60 17.75 -5.10
CA ARG A 183 19.75 17.83 -3.91
C ARG A 183 18.62 16.79 -3.95
N THR A 184 17.92 16.69 -5.08
CA THR A 184 16.85 15.69 -5.27
C THR A 184 17.39 14.28 -5.13
N LYS A 185 18.53 13.96 -5.75
CA LYS A 185 19.17 12.64 -5.64
C LYS A 185 19.51 12.29 -4.19
N ILE A 186 20.13 13.21 -3.45
CA ILE A 186 20.46 12.99 -2.02
C ILE A 186 19.18 12.78 -1.21
N ALA A 187 18.17 13.63 -1.41
CA ALA A 187 16.88 13.53 -0.71
C ALA A 187 16.18 12.19 -0.97
N LEU A 188 16.21 11.69 -2.21
CA LEU A 188 15.64 10.39 -2.58
C LEU A 188 16.38 9.23 -1.90
N ILE A 189 17.72 9.23 -1.93
CA ILE A 189 18.53 8.19 -1.28
C ILE A 189 18.23 8.16 0.24
N VAL A 190 18.21 9.33 0.88
CA VAL A 190 17.88 9.44 2.31
C VAL A 190 16.44 8.98 2.57
N GLY A 191 15.49 9.39 1.72
CA GLY A 191 14.08 8.99 1.83
C GLY A 191 13.89 7.47 1.77
N TRP A 192 14.53 6.81 0.80
CA TRP A 192 14.51 5.34 0.69
C TRP A 192 15.11 4.66 1.91
N ILE A 193 16.28 5.12 2.37
CA ILE A 193 16.94 4.54 3.56
C ILE A 193 16.04 4.67 4.79
N LEU A 194 15.46 5.86 5.03
CA LEU A 194 14.59 6.11 6.17
C LEU A 194 13.30 5.30 6.10
N ALA A 195 12.64 5.25 4.94
CA ALA A 195 11.41 4.48 4.74
C ALA A 195 11.65 2.98 4.92
N CYS A 196 12.66 2.43 4.24
CA CYS A 196 13.02 1.01 4.37
C CYS A 196 13.40 0.66 5.81
N THR A 197 14.14 1.52 6.51
CA THR A 197 14.50 1.30 7.92
C THR A 197 13.25 1.31 8.80
N PHE A 198 12.40 2.33 8.67
CA PHE A 198 11.16 2.46 9.44
C PHE A 198 10.24 1.25 9.28
N ILE A 199 10.15 0.67 8.08
CA ILE A 199 9.29 -0.47 7.77
C ILE A 199 9.94 -1.80 8.15
N SER A 200 11.25 -1.94 7.97
CA SER A 200 11.95 -3.19 8.27
C SER A 200 11.92 -3.53 9.76
N ILE A 201 11.96 -2.53 10.65
CA ILE A 201 11.97 -2.74 12.10
C ILE A 201 10.81 -3.65 12.57
N PRO A 202 9.52 -3.28 12.39
CA PRO A 202 8.42 -4.13 12.83
C PRO A 202 8.30 -5.44 12.04
N VAL A 203 8.66 -5.45 10.74
CA VAL A 203 8.61 -6.67 9.92
C VAL A 203 9.60 -7.71 10.47
N ILE A 204 10.85 -7.31 10.72
CA ILE A 204 11.90 -8.19 11.26
C ILE A 204 11.54 -8.63 12.68
N MET A 205 11.06 -7.72 13.54
CA MET A 205 10.64 -8.06 14.91
C MET A 205 9.52 -9.11 14.95
N GLY A 206 8.65 -9.12 13.94
CA GLY A 206 7.57 -10.11 13.81
C GLY A 206 8.03 -11.48 13.30
N THR A 207 9.24 -11.61 12.76
CA THR A 207 9.74 -12.90 12.26
C THR A 207 9.87 -13.92 13.39
N ASN A 208 9.50 -15.17 13.12
CA ASN A 208 9.48 -16.26 14.10
C ASN A 208 8.63 -16.00 15.36
N GLN A 209 7.76 -14.98 15.35
CA GLN A 209 6.82 -14.72 16.43
C GLN A 209 5.46 -15.36 16.17
N ILE A 210 4.65 -15.45 17.23
CA ILE A 210 3.25 -15.89 17.18
C ILE A 210 2.39 -14.79 16.51
N GLY A 211 1.29 -15.14 15.86
CA GLY A 211 0.40 -14.22 15.12
C GLY A 211 0.13 -12.86 15.79
N ASP A 212 -0.31 -12.85 17.06
CA ASP A 212 -0.60 -11.60 17.82
C ASP A 212 0.62 -10.65 17.96
N ARG A 213 1.83 -11.14 17.67
CA ARG A 213 3.11 -10.40 17.74
C ARG A 213 3.75 -10.19 16.35
N ARG A 214 2.96 -10.22 15.28
CA ARG A 214 3.38 -9.87 13.91
C ARG A 214 2.73 -8.56 13.47
N LEU A 215 3.39 -7.79 12.61
CA LEU A 215 2.86 -6.53 12.09
C LEU A 215 1.50 -6.69 11.38
N HIS A 216 1.35 -7.77 10.61
CA HIS A 216 0.13 -8.11 9.88
C HIS A 216 -0.87 -8.95 10.67
N GLU A 217 -0.57 -9.31 11.93
CA GLU A 217 -1.40 -10.14 12.80
C GLU A 217 -1.99 -11.37 12.08
N PHE A 218 -3.29 -11.34 11.74
CA PHE A 218 -4.02 -12.38 11.01
C PHE A 218 -4.55 -11.90 9.65
N SER A 219 -4.04 -10.79 9.11
CA SER A 219 -4.39 -10.31 7.78
C SER A 219 -3.85 -11.27 6.71
N SER A 220 -4.78 -11.96 6.04
CA SER A 220 -4.53 -12.91 4.95
C SER A 220 -3.75 -12.30 3.78
N ILE A 221 -3.85 -10.98 3.60
CA ILE A 221 -3.17 -10.21 2.54
C ILE A 221 -1.87 -9.57 3.02
N CYS A 222 -1.39 -9.93 4.22
CA CYS A 222 -0.13 -9.49 4.81
C CYS A 222 -0.03 -7.96 4.99
N SER A 223 -1.16 -7.26 5.10
CA SER A 223 -1.19 -5.82 5.36
C SER A 223 -0.94 -5.51 6.84
N PRO A 224 -0.23 -4.42 7.18
CA PRO A 224 -0.11 -3.97 8.58
C PRO A 224 -1.48 -3.72 9.21
N SER A 225 -1.85 -4.50 10.22
CA SER A 225 -3.18 -4.43 10.83
C SER A 225 -3.20 -4.75 12.33
N ASN A 226 -2.04 -5.03 12.93
CA ASN A 226 -1.98 -5.37 14.34
C ASN A 226 -2.21 -4.13 15.22
N LEU A 227 -3.43 -4.01 15.74
CA LEU A 227 -3.82 -2.99 16.72
C LEU A 227 -3.90 -3.55 18.15
N SER A 228 -3.77 -4.87 18.30
CA SER A 228 -3.84 -5.60 19.56
C SER A 228 -2.59 -5.40 20.42
N ASP A 229 -1.41 -5.36 19.77
CA ASP A 229 -0.13 -5.13 20.42
C ASP A 229 0.24 -3.64 20.40
N LYS A 230 0.68 -3.10 21.55
CA LYS A 230 0.94 -1.66 21.71
C LYS A 230 2.03 -1.13 20.78
N PHE A 231 3.08 -1.91 20.54
CA PHE A 231 4.18 -1.49 19.68
C PHE A 231 3.72 -1.41 18.22
N TYR A 232 3.07 -2.47 17.73
CA TYR A 232 2.57 -2.50 16.36
C TYR A 232 1.44 -1.49 16.13
N ALA A 233 0.52 -1.31 17.09
CA ALA A 233 -0.52 -0.29 17.02
C ALA A 233 0.07 1.12 16.90
N GLY A 234 1.08 1.42 17.72
CA GLY A 234 1.81 2.70 17.65
C GLY A 234 2.51 2.90 16.31
N TRP A 235 3.12 1.83 15.77
CA TRP A 235 3.77 1.88 14.45
C TRP A 235 2.76 2.09 13.31
N VAL A 236 1.64 1.35 13.29
CA VAL A 236 0.57 1.49 12.29
C VAL A 236 -0.01 2.90 12.34
N LEU A 237 -0.25 3.44 13.54
CA LEU A 237 -0.71 4.81 13.71
C LEU A 237 0.31 5.83 13.17
N ALA A 238 1.59 5.67 13.50
CA ALA A 238 2.65 6.53 12.98
C ALA A 238 2.73 6.47 11.45
N PHE A 239 2.64 5.26 10.86
CA PHE A 239 2.63 5.05 9.42
C PHE A 239 1.47 5.78 8.72
N VAL A 240 0.25 5.72 9.28
CA VAL A 240 -0.93 6.43 8.75
C VAL A 240 -0.76 7.95 8.91
N ILE A 241 -0.29 8.43 10.07
CA ILE A 241 -0.07 9.86 10.32
C ILE A 241 0.98 10.43 9.36
N ILE A 242 2.10 9.75 9.18
CA ILE A 242 3.16 10.19 8.26
C ILE A 242 2.59 10.34 6.84
N GLN A 243 1.85 9.35 6.34
CA GLN A 243 1.22 9.44 5.03
C GLN A 243 0.22 10.60 4.93
N PHE A 244 -0.63 10.78 5.93
CA PHE A 244 -1.59 11.89 5.97
C PHE A 244 -0.89 13.25 5.94
N LEU A 245 0.20 13.42 6.71
CA LEU A 245 0.99 14.64 6.72
C LEU A 245 1.68 14.89 5.36
N CYS A 246 2.21 13.86 4.72
CA CYS A 246 2.78 13.97 3.37
C CYS A 246 1.71 14.38 2.35
N TRP A 247 0.50 13.83 2.43
CA TRP A 247 -0.62 14.23 1.60
C TRP A 247 -1.06 15.68 1.84
N ALA A 248 -1.18 16.10 3.10
CA ALA A 248 -1.51 17.47 3.45
C ALA A 248 -0.44 18.45 2.91
N ALA A 249 0.84 18.12 3.07
CA ALA A 249 1.94 18.91 2.51
C ALA A 249 1.87 18.96 0.97
N THR A 250 1.57 17.84 0.32
CA THR A 250 1.41 17.74 -1.13
C THR A 250 0.29 18.66 -1.61
N LEU A 251 -0.87 18.63 -0.94
CA LEU A 251 -2.00 19.50 -1.25
C LEU A 251 -1.65 20.98 -1.09
N ILE A 252 -0.97 21.35 0.00
CA ILE A 252 -0.54 22.74 0.24
C ILE A 252 0.40 23.21 -0.89
N VAL A 253 1.43 22.43 -1.20
CA VAL A 253 2.38 22.76 -2.28
C VAL A 253 1.68 22.84 -3.62
N TYR A 254 0.70 21.97 -3.87
CA TYR A 254 -0.07 21.96 -5.10
C TYR A 254 -0.98 23.20 -5.24
N VAL A 255 -1.64 23.63 -4.16
CA VAL A 255 -2.39 24.89 -4.14
C VAL A 255 -1.47 26.08 -4.42
N LEU A 256 -0.28 26.10 -3.83
CA LEU A 256 0.73 27.14 -4.11
C LEU A 256 1.19 27.11 -5.57
N LEU A 257 1.34 25.92 -6.17
CA LEU A 257 1.63 25.76 -7.59
C LEU A 257 0.52 26.36 -8.46
N ILE A 258 -0.75 26.04 -8.20
CA ILE A 258 -1.89 26.60 -8.96
C ILE A 258 -1.91 28.13 -8.85
N ILE A 259 -1.73 28.68 -7.65
CA ILE A 259 -1.70 30.14 -7.44
C ILE A 259 -0.56 30.77 -8.23
N SER A 260 0.64 30.17 -8.18
CA SER A 260 1.82 30.67 -8.89
C SER A 260 1.61 30.63 -10.41
N VAL A 261 1.08 29.53 -10.94
CA VAL A 261 0.77 29.39 -12.37
C VAL A 261 -0.27 30.44 -12.82
N SER A 262 -1.32 30.65 -12.02
CA SER A 262 -2.39 31.61 -12.33
C SER A 262 -1.89 33.05 -12.38
N LYS A 263 -1.02 33.44 -11.44
CA LYS A 263 -0.41 34.78 -11.41
C LYS A 263 0.51 35.00 -12.61
N THR A 264 1.33 34.02 -12.96
CA THR A 264 2.30 34.16 -14.05
C THR A 264 1.63 34.11 -15.43
N GLN A 265 0.48 33.45 -15.59
CA GLN A 265 -0.32 33.51 -16.83
C GLN A 265 -0.93 34.90 -17.10
N GLN A 266 -1.30 35.64 -16.05
CA GLN A 266 -1.85 36.98 -16.18
C GLN A 266 -0.79 38.02 -16.59
N SER A 267 0.48 37.79 -16.23
CA SER A 267 1.57 38.74 -16.51
C SER A 267 2.27 38.50 -17.85
N VAL A 268 2.43 37.24 -18.31
CA VAL A 268 3.11 36.91 -19.58
C VAL A 268 2.51 35.66 -20.23
N ARG A 269 1.91 35.78 -21.44
CA ARG A 269 1.45 34.64 -22.25
C ARG A 269 2.56 34.16 -23.19
N SER A 270 3.26 33.07 -22.83
CA SER A 270 4.23 32.40 -23.71
C SER A 270 3.87 30.93 -23.97
N SER A 271 4.38 30.34 -25.06
CA SER A 271 4.16 28.92 -25.38
C SER A 271 4.74 27.99 -24.30
N ALA A 272 5.89 28.33 -23.70
CA ALA A 272 6.47 27.61 -22.58
C ALA A 272 5.57 27.62 -21.32
N GLN A 273 4.88 28.74 -21.07
CA GLN A 273 3.92 28.91 -19.97
C GLN A 273 2.68 28.01 -20.14
N SER A 274 2.11 27.97 -21.35
CA SER A 274 0.95 27.12 -21.67
C SER A 274 1.24 25.62 -21.51
N ARG A 275 2.48 25.20 -21.80
CA ARG A 275 2.96 23.84 -21.56
C ARG A 275 3.07 23.52 -20.06
N ASN A 276 3.62 24.43 -19.26
CA ASN A 276 3.70 24.27 -17.80
C ASN A 276 2.31 24.17 -17.15
N PHE A 277 1.33 24.93 -17.64
CA PHE A 277 -0.07 24.84 -17.21
C PHE A 277 -0.71 23.49 -17.56
N THR A 278 -0.49 23.01 -18.79
CA THR A 278 -0.98 21.69 -19.22
C THR A 278 -0.39 20.56 -18.38
N ILE A 279 0.90 20.65 -18.05
CA ILE A 279 1.58 19.71 -17.15
C ILE A 279 1.00 19.80 -15.74
N ALA A 280 0.76 21.00 -15.20
CA ALA A 280 0.15 21.19 -13.88
C ALA A 280 -1.27 20.59 -13.80
N ILE A 281 -2.12 20.82 -14.82
CA ILE A 281 -3.47 20.22 -14.88
C ILE A 281 -3.43 18.69 -14.89
N ARG A 282 -2.50 18.10 -15.64
CA ARG A 282 -2.36 16.63 -15.69
C ARG A 282 -1.85 16.06 -14.36
N LEU A 283 -0.98 16.79 -13.67
CA LEU A 283 -0.55 16.45 -12.31
C LEU A 283 -1.68 16.57 -11.26
N SER A 284 -2.64 17.49 -11.42
CA SER A 284 -3.86 17.46 -10.57
C SER A 284 -4.61 16.15 -10.69
N ILE A 285 -4.74 15.61 -11.90
CA ILE A 285 -5.50 14.37 -12.11
C ILE A 285 -4.84 13.26 -11.31
N ILE A 286 -3.51 13.13 -11.39
CA ILE A 286 -2.72 12.13 -10.66
C ILE A 286 -2.91 12.27 -9.14
N LEU A 287 -2.73 13.50 -8.62
CA LEU A 287 -2.85 13.75 -7.18
C LEU A 287 -4.26 13.50 -6.66
N VAL A 288 -5.28 13.86 -7.44
CA VAL A 288 -6.69 13.65 -7.07
C VAL A 288 -7.06 12.17 -7.13
N THR A 289 -6.68 11.46 -8.19
CA THR A 289 -6.92 10.01 -8.28
C THR A 289 -6.21 9.27 -7.16
N ASP A 290 -4.97 9.67 -6.86
CA ASP A 290 -4.19 9.02 -5.82
C ASP A 290 -4.78 9.29 -4.42
N LEU A 291 -5.16 10.53 -4.12
CA LEU A 291 -5.86 10.87 -2.88
C LEU A 291 -7.17 10.10 -2.74
N ILE A 292 -7.99 10.03 -3.81
CA ILE A 292 -9.28 9.34 -3.80
C ILE A 292 -9.12 7.86 -3.48
N ALA A 293 -8.11 7.20 -4.03
CA ALA A 293 -7.86 5.79 -3.75
C ALA A 293 -7.47 5.52 -2.30
N TRP A 294 -6.80 6.48 -1.66
CA TRP A 294 -6.40 6.39 -0.26
C TRP A 294 -7.50 6.81 0.72
N LEU A 295 -8.51 7.56 0.27
CA LEU A 295 -9.62 8.01 1.12
C LEU A 295 -10.30 6.88 1.91
N PRO A 296 -10.66 5.72 1.31
CA PRO A 296 -11.26 4.62 2.07
C PRO A 296 -10.36 4.14 3.21
N VAL A 297 -9.04 4.03 2.98
CA VAL A 297 -8.08 3.60 3.99
C VAL A 297 -8.03 4.60 5.15
N TYR A 298 -8.00 5.91 4.85
CA TYR A 298 -7.99 6.95 5.88
C TYR A 298 -9.29 7.00 6.68
N VAL A 299 -10.44 6.92 5.99
CA VAL A 299 -11.76 6.92 6.64
C VAL A 299 -11.90 5.72 7.58
N ILE A 300 -11.48 4.53 7.16
CA ILE A 300 -11.55 3.32 8.00
C ILE A 300 -10.56 3.40 9.15
N SER A 301 -9.35 3.90 8.92
CA SER A 301 -8.36 4.11 9.98
C SER A 301 -8.89 5.07 11.05
N ALA A 302 -9.50 6.19 10.63
CA ALA A 302 -10.12 7.15 11.54
C ALA A 302 -11.30 6.55 12.31
N MET A 303 -12.20 5.82 11.62
CA MET A 303 -13.33 5.14 12.27
C MET A 303 -12.84 4.11 13.30
N THR A 304 -11.77 3.38 12.99
CA THR A 304 -11.17 2.41 13.92
C THR A 304 -10.64 3.08 15.17
N ILE A 305 -9.99 4.24 15.04
CA ILE A 305 -9.49 5.02 16.19
C ILE A 305 -10.66 5.55 17.03
N ILE A 306 -11.73 6.04 16.41
CA ILE A 306 -12.87 6.66 17.10
C ILE A 306 -13.77 5.62 17.77
N GLN A 307 -14.08 4.53 17.08
CA GLN A 307 -15.09 3.55 17.50
C GLN A 307 -14.48 2.28 18.11
N GLY A 308 -13.16 2.09 18.02
CA GLY A 308 -12.47 0.88 18.47
C GLY A 308 -12.87 -0.40 17.72
N LYS A 309 -13.60 -0.27 16.60
CA LYS A 309 -14.05 -1.40 15.78
C LYS A 309 -13.49 -1.25 14.36
N LEU A 310 -12.74 -2.25 13.94
CA LEU A 310 -12.15 -2.32 12.60
C LEU A 310 -13.15 -2.98 11.64
N ASN A 311 -13.58 -2.27 10.59
CA ASN A 311 -14.30 -2.90 9.49
C ASN A 311 -13.29 -3.52 8.50
N ILE A 312 -12.95 -4.78 8.75
CA ILE A 312 -11.91 -5.53 8.03
C ILE A 312 -12.27 -5.72 6.55
N PHE A 313 -13.56 -5.87 6.24
CA PHE A 313 -14.06 -6.00 4.87
C PHE A 313 -13.67 -4.81 4.01
N THR A 314 -14.11 -3.60 4.40
CA THR A 314 -13.88 -2.40 3.60
C THR A 314 -12.39 -2.08 3.48
N LEU A 315 -11.59 -2.42 4.51
CA LEU A 315 -10.16 -2.14 4.53
C LEU A 315 -9.40 -3.00 3.52
N GLN A 316 -9.63 -4.32 3.53
CA GLN A 316 -8.95 -5.23 2.63
C GLN A 316 -9.38 -5.01 1.17
N PHE A 317 -10.67 -4.71 0.93
CA PHE A 317 -11.14 -4.31 -0.40
C PHE A 317 -10.47 -3.02 -0.89
N ALA A 318 -10.35 -2.00 -0.04
CA ALA A 318 -9.65 -0.77 -0.40
C ALA A 318 -8.17 -1.01 -0.72
N ILE A 319 -7.49 -1.81 0.10
CA ILE A 319 -6.08 -2.14 -0.08
C ILE A 319 -5.83 -2.97 -1.35
N ILE A 320 -6.74 -3.87 -1.71
CA ILE A 320 -6.56 -4.72 -2.90
C ILE A 320 -7.02 -4.04 -4.17
N LEU A 321 -8.08 -3.21 -4.12
CA LEU A 321 -8.67 -2.60 -5.31
C LEU A 321 -8.24 -1.15 -5.53
N ALA A 322 -8.40 -0.30 -4.51
CA ALA A 322 -8.22 1.14 -4.69
C ALA A 322 -6.74 1.50 -4.76
N VAL A 323 -5.94 1.04 -3.79
CA VAL A 323 -4.51 1.41 -3.69
C VAL A 323 -3.70 1.00 -4.94
N PRO A 324 -3.80 -0.23 -5.46
CA PRO A 324 -2.95 -0.65 -6.58
C PRO A 324 -3.44 -0.13 -7.94
N LEU A 325 -4.68 0.37 -8.02
CA LEU A 325 -5.21 0.97 -9.23
C LEU A 325 -4.40 2.20 -9.65
N ASN A 326 -3.95 3.01 -8.69
CA ASN A 326 -3.10 4.16 -8.99
C ASN A 326 -1.77 3.73 -9.57
N SER A 327 -1.13 2.72 -8.97
CA SER A 327 0.13 2.16 -9.46
C SER A 327 0.02 1.56 -10.87
N ALA A 328 -1.19 1.16 -11.30
CA ALA A 328 -1.47 0.72 -12.66
C ALA A 328 -1.73 1.89 -13.62
N ILE A 329 -2.39 2.96 -13.17
CA ILE A 329 -2.76 4.13 -13.99
C ILE A 329 -1.58 5.10 -14.19
N ASN A 330 -0.75 5.26 -13.16
CA ASN A 330 0.39 6.19 -13.10
C ASN A 330 1.25 6.19 -14.39
N PRO A 331 1.74 5.04 -14.90
CA PRO A 331 2.49 4.96 -16.15
C PRO A 331 1.82 5.60 -17.37
N TYR A 332 0.51 5.42 -17.52
CA TYR A 332 -0.24 5.93 -18.67
C TYR A 332 -0.38 7.45 -18.58
N ILE A 333 -0.52 7.99 -17.37
CA ILE A 333 -0.57 9.43 -17.19
C ILE A 333 0.81 10.05 -17.44
N TYR A 334 1.91 9.40 -17.04
CA TYR A 334 3.27 9.91 -17.27
C TYR A 334 3.74 9.81 -18.72
N THR A 335 3.33 8.78 -19.45
CA THR A 335 3.74 8.57 -20.85
C THR A 335 2.87 9.32 -21.85
N ALA A 336 1.63 9.66 -21.51
CA ALA A 336 0.80 10.57 -22.30
C ALA A 336 1.23 12.06 -22.20
N THR A 337 2.33 12.34 -21.51
CA THR A 337 2.94 13.68 -21.34
C THR A 337 3.91 14.02 -22.46
#